data_AF-A0A2D9M4S6-F1
#
_entry.id   AF-A0A2D9M4S6-F1
#
_cell.length_a   1.000
_cell.length_b   1.000
_cell.length_c   1.000
_cell.angle_alpha   90.00
_cell.angle_beta   90.00
_cell.angle_gamma   90.00
#
_symmetry.space_group_name_H-M   'P 1'
#
loop_
_entity.id
_entity.type
_entity.pdbx_description
1 polymer ?
#
loop_
_entity_poly.entity_id
_entity_poly.type
_entity_poly.pdbx_seq_one_letter_code
_entity_poly.pdbx_strand_id
1 'polypeptide(L)'
;MQLPFSQEELDEFVTPEGEVFYSFRSIVYDSWLIWSDALPDVFEQRQELTQDTYDNIICLADSLHGFHQSLPDYRSLRETPFRVTRWWDPTERDERWNAGRAALFSIKEYTATDLVRMIQKKTDLAVTPVSKRYVEAYLPDE
;
A
#
# COMPACT_ATOMS: atom_id res chain seq x y z
N MET A 1 0.84 23.17 -13.52
CA MET A 1 1.94 23.79 -12.76
C MET A 1 2.54 22.63 -11.97
N GLN A 2 3.79 22.27 -12.21
CA GLN A 2 4.46 21.21 -11.47
C GLN A 2 4.84 21.70 -10.07
N LEU A 3 4.73 20.83 -9.09
CA LEU A 3 5.11 21.10 -7.72
C LEU A 3 6.66 21.18 -7.58
N PRO A 4 7.22 21.95 -6.63
CA PRO A 4 8.65 22.29 -6.54
C PRO A 4 9.68 21.14 -6.44
N PHE A 5 9.25 19.88 -6.37
CA PHE A 5 10.12 18.69 -6.33
C PHE A 5 9.73 17.60 -7.33
N SER A 6 8.76 17.88 -8.19
CA SER A 6 8.31 16.99 -9.24
C SER A 6 9.27 17.05 -10.43
N GLN A 7 9.79 15.89 -10.83
CA GLN A 7 10.61 15.71 -12.02
C GLN A 7 9.81 15.08 -13.15
N GLU A 8 8.88 14.20 -12.80
CA GLU A 8 8.03 13.44 -13.72
C GLU A 8 6.54 13.60 -13.38
N GLU A 9 5.66 13.33 -14.36
CA GLU A 9 4.20 13.41 -14.14
C GLU A 9 3.70 12.41 -13.07
N LEU A 10 4.45 11.33 -12.84
CA LEU A 10 4.15 10.32 -11.82
C LEU A 10 4.60 10.73 -10.41
N ASP A 11 5.34 11.82 -10.27
CA ASP A 11 5.72 12.38 -8.95
C ASP A 11 4.54 13.09 -8.27
N GLU A 12 3.46 13.34 -9.02
CA GLU A 12 2.26 14.01 -8.56
C GLU A 12 1.02 13.12 -8.79
N PHE A 13 0.00 13.31 -7.97
CA PHE A 13 -1.34 12.80 -8.23
C PHE A 13 -2.38 13.75 -7.64
N VAL A 14 -3.61 13.63 -8.12
CA VAL A 14 -4.74 14.44 -7.67
C VAL A 14 -5.66 13.56 -6.83
N THR A 15 -6.01 13.99 -5.62
CA THR A 15 -6.99 13.28 -4.79
C THR A 15 -8.38 13.44 -5.39
N PRO A 16 -9.34 12.58 -5.03
CA PRO A 16 -10.72 12.71 -5.49
C PRO A 16 -11.37 14.07 -5.16
N GLU A 17 -10.91 14.75 -4.10
CA GLU A 17 -11.35 16.10 -3.73
C GLU A 17 -10.70 17.23 -4.54
N GLY A 18 -9.76 16.91 -5.44
CA GLY A 18 -9.07 17.86 -6.32
C GLY A 18 -7.77 18.44 -5.74
N GLU A 19 -7.27 17.90 -4.65
CA GLU A 19 -6.00 18.33 -4.05
C GLU A 19 -4.81 17.67 -4.75
N VAL A 20 -3.70 18.39 -4.94
CA VAL A 20 -2.49 17.84 -5.59
C VAL A 20 -1.49 17.41 -4.54
N PHE A 21 -1.08 16.14 -4.59
CA PHE A 21 -0.14 15.51 -3.67
C PHE A 21 1.09 14.96 -4.41
N TYR A 22 2.18 14.82 -3.67
CA TYR A 22 3.38 14.13 -4.16
C TYR A 22 3.29 12.63 -3.91
N SER A 23 3.64 11.81 -4.90
CA SER A 23 3.58 10.34 -4.80
C SER A 23 4.63 9.76 -3.85
N PHE A 24 5.75 10.47 -3.62
CA PHE A 24 6.79 10.04 -2.68
C PHE A 24 6.44 10.30 -1.20
N ARG A 25 5.27 10.91 -0.91
CA ARG A 25 4.80 11.07 0.48
C ARG A 25 4.23 9.78 1.01
N SER A 26 4.32 9.62 2.34
CA SER A 26 3.67 8.51 3.02
C SER A 26 2.15 8.58 2.85
N ILE A 27 1.51 7.41 2.67
CA ILE A 27 0.05 7.30 2.54
C ILE A 27 -0.61 7.69 3.86
N VAL A 28 -0.09 7.14 4.96
CA VAL A 28 -0.48 7.48 6.32
C VAL A 28 0.70 8.08 7.09
N TYR A 29 0.41 8.87 8.13
CA TYR A 29 1.44 9.57 8.89
C TYR A 29 2.46 8.60 9.49
N ASP A 30 3.75 8.93 9.40
CA ASP A 30 4.88 8.13 9.91
C ASP A 30 5.03 6.72 9.29
N SER A 31 4.30 6.41 8.22
CA SER A 31 4.42 5.14 7.53
C SER A 31 5.56 5.11 6.51
N TRP A 32 6.13 3.92 6.35
CA TRP A 32 7.10 3.60 5.31
C TRP A 32 6.44 3.33 3.95
N LEU A 33 5.12 3.19 3.89
CA LEU A 33 4.37 3.01 2.66
C LEU A 33 4.05 4.38 2.07
N ILE A 34 4.46 4.58 0.83
CA ILE A 34 4.28 5.84 0.08
C ILE A 34 3.29 5.67 -1.05
N TRP A 35 2.73 6.78 -1.55
CA TRP A 35 1.72 6.73 -2.60
C TRP A 35 2.23 6.06 -3.89
N SER A 36 3.52 6.16 -4.21
CA SER A 36 4.10 5.43 -5.34
C SER A 36 4.11 3.91 -5.16
N ASP A 37 4.01 3.39 -3.93
CA ASP A 37 3.83 1.95 -3.70
C ASP A 37 2.41 1.49 -4.02
N ALA A 38 1.42 2.39 -3.88
CA ALA A 38 0.00 2.08 -3.99
C ALA A 38 -0.58 2.39 -5.37
N LEU A 39 -0.12 3.46 -6.01
CA LEU A 39 -0.64 3.96 -7.28
C LEU A 39 0.01 3.25 -8.48
N PRO A 40 -0.74 3.04 -9.58
CA PRO A 40 -0.19 2.50 -10.81
C PRO A 40 0.94 3.37 -11.40
N ASP A 41 1.85 2.71 -12.13
CA ASP A 41 2.94 3.37 -12.88
C ASP A 41 2.46 4.01 -14.20
N VAL A 42 1.16 3.99 -14.46
CA VAL A 42 0.53 4.55 -15.67
C VAL A 42 -0.36 5.72 -15.27
N PHE A 43 -0.09 6.89 -15.84
CA PHE A 43 -0.76 8.13 -15.44
C PHE A 43 -2.27 8.09 -15.70
N GLU A 44 -2.70 7.53 -16.83
CA GLU A 44 -4.11 7.42 -17.20
C GLU A 44 -4.89 6.56 -16.20
N GLN A 45 -4.27 5.50 -15.67
CA GLN A 45 -4.89 4.62 -14.68
C GLN A 45 -5.12 5.36 -13.35
N ARG A 46 -4.26 6.32 -12.98
CA ARG A 46 -4.46 7.13 -11.77
C ARG A 46 -5.68 8.03 -11.86
N GLN A 47 -6.18 8.34 -13.06
CA GLN A 47 -7.40 9.13 -13.24
C GLN A 47 -8.66 8.36 -12.85
N GLU A 48 -8.56 7.04 -12.73
CA GLU A 48 -9.66 6.16 -12.26
C GLU A 48 -9.76 6.12 -10.73
N LEU A 49 -8.95 6.90 -10.01
CA LEU A 49 -8.96 6.96 -8.55
C LEU A 49 -10.26 7.59 -8.06
N THR A 50 -11.17 6.76 -7.55
CA THR A 50 -12.41 7.21 -6.91
C THR A 50 -12.20 7.49 -5.42
N GLN A 51 -13.15 8.20 -4.79
CA GLN A 51 -13.16 8.39 -3.34
C GLN A 51 -13.10 7.05 -2.59
N ASP A 52 -13.95 6.09 -2.97
CA ASP A 52 -13.99 4.78 -2.33
C ASP A 52 -12.64 4.05 -2.43
N THR A 53 -11.97 4.12 -3.59
CA THR A 53 -10.65 3.50 -3.80
C THR A 53 -9.59 4.18 -2.96
N TYR A 54 -9.60 5.50 -2.91
CA TYR A 54 -8.69 6.30 -2.09
C TYR A 54 -8.84 5.95 -0.60
N ASP A 55 -10.07 5.89 -0.10
CA ASP A 55 -10.37 5.53 1.29
C ASP A 55 -9.93 4.09 1.61
N ASN A 56 -10.13 3.15 0.67
CA ASN A 56 -9.67 1.77 0.78
C ASN A 56 -8.14 1.66 0.86
N ILE A 57 -7.42 2.41 0.01
CA ILE A 57 -5.95 2.45 0.03
C ILE A 57 -5.46 2.96 1.39
N ILE A 58 -6.06 4.05 1.90
CA ILE A 58 -5.72 4.59 3.23
C ILE A 58 -5.99 3.56 4.33
N CYS A 59 -7.16 2.92 4.32
CA CYS A 59 -7.53 1.92 5.33
C CYS A 59 -6.57 0.72 5.34
N LEU A 60 -6.21 0.22 4.15
CA LEU A 60 -5.25 -0.87 4.02
C LEU A 60 -3.85 -0.42 4.46
N ALA A 61 -3.43 0.79 4.09
CA ALA A 61 -2.14 1.35 4.51
C ALA A 61 -2.05 1.53 6.03
N ASP A 62 -3.11 2.00 6.68
CA ASP A 62 -3.17 2.13 8.14
C ASP A 62 -3.08 0.77 8.84
N SER A 63 -3.81 -0.22 8.33
CA SER A 63 -3.77 -1.59 8.85
C SER A 63 -2.38 -2.23 8.68
N LEU A 64 -1.73 -2.04 7.53
CA LEU A 64 -0.36 -2.51 7.28
C LEU A 64 0.66 -1.75 8.13
N HIS A 65 0.46 -0.46 8.36
CA HIS A 65 1.29 0.35 9.24
C HIS A 65 1.19 -0.12 10.69
N GLY A 66 -0.02 -0.31 11.21
CA GLY A 66 -0.24 -0.84 12.56
C GLY A 66 0.33 -2.25 12.73
N PHE A 67 0.21 -3.10 11.71
CA PHE A 67 0.90 -4.39 11.69
C PHE A 67 2.42 -4.23 11.76
N HIS A 68 3.00 -3.36 10.93
CA HIS A 68 4.43 -3.13 10.91
C HIS A 68 4.97 -2.60 12.24
N GLN A 69 4.26 -1.68 12.88
CA GLN A 69 4.59 -1.17 14.22
C GLN A 69 4.59 -2.25 15.30
N SER A 70 3.85 -3.35 15.08
CA SER A 70 3.80 -4.48 16.00
C SER A 70 5.01 -5.43 15.88
N LEU A 71 5.82 -5.28 14.82
CA LEU A 71 7.01 -6.11 14.61
C LEU A 71 8.14 -5.72 15.60
N PRO A 72 8.89 -6.71 16.12
CA PRO A 72 9.88 -6.49 17.17
C PRO A 72 11.04 -5.57 16.75
N ASP A 73 11.36 -5.53 15.46
CA ASP A 73 12.48 -4.78 14.88
C ASP A 73 12.08 -3.38 14.35
N TYR A 74 10.79 -3.02 14.36
CA TYR A 74 10.26 -1.76 13.82
C TYR A 74 11.11 -0.53 14.18
N ARG A 75 11.41 -0.35 15.47
CA ARG A 75 12.13 0.84 15.98
C ARG A 75 13.60 0.93 15.55
N SER A 76 14.17 -0.17 15.07
CA SER A 76 15.59 -0.25 14.71
C SER A 76 15.85 0.00 13.22
N LEU A 77 14.79 0.12 12.43
CA LEU A 77 14.87 0.30 10.99
C LEU A 77 15.30 1.72 10.63
N ARG A 78 16.14 1.83 9.59
CA ARG A 78 16.64 3.09 9.03
C ARG A 78 16.21 3.31 7.57
N GLU A 79 15.64 2.27 6.97
CA GLU A 79 15.22 2.19 5.58
C GLU A 79 13.90 1.43 5.54
N THR A 80 13.11 1.63 4.48
CA THR A 80 11.87 0.88 4.31
C THR A 80 12.15 -0.63 4.28
N PRO A 81 11.50 -1.43 5.14
CA PRO A 81 11.62 -2.88 5.07
C PRO A 81 10.63 -3.47 4.06
N PHE A 82 9.68 -2.65 3.58
CA PHE A 82 8.65 -3.07 2.64
C PHE A 82 9.21 -3.14 1.23
N ARG A 83 8.78 -4.19 0.53
CA ARG A 83 8.86 -4.26 -0.92
C ARG A 83 7.47 -4.59 -1.44
N VAL A 84 6.73 -3.55 -1.79
CA VAL A 84 5.44 -3.66 -2.46
C VAL A 84 5.69 -3.91 -3.95
N THR A 85 4.93 -4.83 -4.52
CA THR A 85 5.04 -5.21 -5.94
C THR A 85 3.78 -4.94 -6.73
N ARG A 86 2.63 -4.90 -6.03
CA ARG A 86 1.34 -4.59 -6.61
C ARG A 86 0.42 -4.13 -5.49
N TRP A 87 -0.46 -3.18 -5.77
CA TRP A 87 -1.48 -2.74 -4.82
C TRP A 87 -2.78 -2.40 -5.53
N TRP A 88 -3.01 -1.16 -5.92
CA TRP A 88 -4.21 -0.82 -6.68
C TRP A 88 -3.95 -1.01 -8.18
N ASP A 89 -4.81 -1.80 -8.83
CA ASP A 89 -4.76 -2.01 -10.27
C ASP A 89 -6.18 -1.92 -10.85
N PRO A 90 -6.55 -0.80 -11.50
CA PRO A 90 -7.89 -0.61 -12.03
C PRO A 90 -8.20 -1.51 -13.23
N THR A 91 -7.18 -2.13 -13.86
CA THR A 91 -7.36 -3.00 -15.02
C THR A 91 -7.60 -4.47 -14.64
N GLU A 92 -7.42 -4.80 -13.36
CA GLU A 92 -7.60 -6.16 -12.86
C GLU A 92 -9.07 -6.53 -12.72
N ARG A 93 -9.40 -7.79 -13.03
CA ARG A 93 -10.79 -8.30 -12.97
C ARG A 93 -11.26 -8.60 -11.56
N ASP A 94 -10.32 -8.86 -10.66
CA ASP A 94 -10.60 -9.10 -9.25
C ASP A 94 -10.87 -7.75 -8.56
N GLU A 95 -12.08 -7.64 -8.00
CA GLU A 95 -12.59 -6.43 -7.36
C GLU A 95 -11.72 -5.95 -6.18
N ARG A 96 -10.96 -6.85 -5.55
CA ARG A 96 -10.09 -6.47 -4.44
C ARG A 96 -8.92 -5.60 -4.92
N TRP A 97 -8.39 -5.92 -6.09
CA TRP A 97 -7.29 -5.18 -6.71
C TRP A 97 -7.76 -3.88 -7.33
N ASN A 98 -8.91 -3.91 -8.02
CA ASN A 98 -9.45 -2.71 -8.66
C ASN A 98 -9.98 -1.67 -7.65
N ALA A 99 -10.41 -2.10 -6.46
CA ALA A 99 -10.89 -1.21 -5.41
C ALA A 99 -9.78 -0.75 -4.45
N GLY A 100 -8.51 -1.13 -4.69
CA GLY A 100 -7.37 -0.77 -3.83
C GLY A 100 -7.35 -1.46 -2.47
N ARG A 101 -8.13 -2.54 -2.32
CA ARG A 101 -8.31 -3.30 -1.07
C ARG A 101 -7.32 -4.44 -0.91
N ALA A 102 -6.47 -4.70 -1.90
CA ALA A 102 -5.44 -5.73 -1.88
C ALA A 102 -4.04 -5.14 -2.12
N ALA A 103 -3.03 -5.74 -1.47
CA ALA A 103 -1.62 -5.43 -1.71
C ALA A 103 -0.75 -6.70 -1.67
N LEU A 104 0.14 -6.83 -2.65
CA LEU A 104 1.18 -7.85 -2.71
C LEU A 104 2.51 -7.25 -2.28
N PHE A 105 3.02 -7.70 -1.14
CA PHE A 105 4.28 -7.18 -0.59
C PHE A 105 5.11 -8.27 0.08
N SER A 106 6.33 -7.89 0.43
CA SER A 106 7.21 -8.64 1.33
C SER A 106 7.87 -7.69 2.32
N ILE A 107 8.24 -8.22 3.49
CA ILE A 107 9.01 -7.47 4.50
C ILE A 107 10.38 -8.14 4.61
N LYS A 108 11.44 -7.35 4.55
CA LYS A 108 12.82 -7.83 4.72
C LYS A 108 12.97 -8.58 6.04
N GLU A 109 13.76 -9.66 6.05
CA GLU A 109 13.97 -10.57 7.20
C GLU A 109 12.78 -11.46 7.61
N TYR A 110 11.60 -11.32 6.99
CA TYR A 110 10.44 -12.18 7.28
C TYR A 110 10.08 -13.09 6.11
N THR A 111 9.67 -14.33 6.41
CA THR A 111 9.05 -15.21 5.42
C THR A 111 7.55 -14.98 5.35
N ALA A 112 6.92 -15.36 4.24
CA ALA A 112 5.47 -15.26 4.10
C ALA A 112 4.72 -16.02 5.20
N THR A 113 5.26 -17.16 5.63
CA THR A 113 4.65 -17.97 6.71
C THR A 113 4.74 -17.27 8.06
N ASP A 114 5.83 -16.55 8.33
CA ASP A 114 5.98 -15.77 9.57
C ASP A 114 5.00 -14.60 9.59
N LEU A 115 4.91 -13.86 8.48
CA LEU A 115 3.99 -12.73 8.33
C LEU A 115 2.53 -13.15 8.56
N VAL A 116 2.06 -14.21 7.91
CA VAL A 116 0.69 -14.73 8.09
C VAL A 116 0.41 -15.05 9.57
N ARG A 117 1.35 -15.73 10.25
CA ARG A 117 1.19 -16.10 11.67
C ARG A 117 1.16 -14.90 12.61
N MET A 118 1.88 -13.83 12.28
CA MET A 118 1.95 -12.62 13.08
C MET A 118 0.73 -11.72 12.85
N ILE A 119 0.31 -11.56 11.59
CA ILE A 119 -0.83 -10.72 11.19
C ILE A 119 -2.12 -11.23 11.82
N GLN A 120 -2.40 -12.53 11.73
CA GLN A 120 -3.61 -13.15 12.31
C GLN A 120 -3.79 -12.93 13.82
N LYS A 121 -2.74 -12.50 14.54
CA LYS A 121 -2.81 -12.25 15.99
C LYS A 121 -3.00 -10.77 16.33
N LYS A 122 -2.90 -9.87 15.36
CA LYS A 122 -2.68 -8.44 15.60
C LYS A 122 -3.62 -7.53 14.83
N THR A 123 -4.06 -7.93 13.65
CA THR A 123 -4.93 -7.12 12.80
C THR A 123 -6.02 -7.98 12.16
N ASP A 124 -7.08 -7.33 11.72
CA ASP A 124 -8.19 -7.98 11.00
C ASP A 124 -7.87 -8.20 9.51
N LEU A 125 -6.62 -7.97 9.09
CA LEU A 125 -6.17 -8.20 7.73
C LEU A 125 -6.19 -9.69 7.39
N ALA A 126 -6.85 -10.02 6.28
CA ALA A 126 -6.76 -11.34 5.70
C ALA A 126 -5.50 -11.42 4.85
N VAL A 127 -4.68 -12.45 5.08
CA VAL A 127 -3.36 -12.58 4.43
C VAL A 127 -3.15 -13.98 3.91
N THR A 128 -2.72 -14.06 2.66
CA THR A 128 -2.45 -15.32 1.98
C THR A 128 -1.00 -15.36 1.50
N PRO A 129 -0.23 -16.42 1.79
CA PRO A 129 1.12 -16.56 1.27
C PRO A 129 1.07 -16.90 -0.22
N VAL A 130 1.73 -16.07 -1.04
CA VAL A 130 1.83 -16.29 -2.50
C VAL A 130 3.13 -17.01 -2.86
N SER A 131 4.19 -16.74 -2.11
CA SER A 131 5.49 -17.40 -2.28
C SER A 131 6.23 -17.53 -0.95
N LYS A 132 7.51 -17.92 -0.96
CA LYS A 132 8.34 -17.99 0.25
C LYS A 132 8.46 -16.64 0.98
N ARG A 133 8.40 -15.53 0.26
CA ARG A 133 8.62 -14.17 0.81
C ARG A 133 7.45 -13.21 0.61
N TYR A 134 6.63 -13.44 -0.42
CA TYR A 134 5.52 -12.55 -0.75
C TYR A 134 4.22 -13.02 -0.14
N VAL A 135 3.48 -12.05 0.40
CA VAL A 135 2.14 -12.20 0.93
C VAL A 135 1.22 -11.24 0.22
N GLU A 136 0.01 -11.71 -0.04
CA GLU A 136 -1.11 -10.89 -0.44
C GLU A 136 -1.92 -10.58 0.81
N ALA A 137 -2.08 -9.30 1.14
CA ALA A 137 -2.98 -8.84 2.18
C ALA A 137 -4.18 -8.15 1.55
N TYR A 138 -5.36 -8.36 2.13
CA TYR A 138 -6.57 -7.69 1.72
C TYR A 138 -7.45 -7.33 2.92
N LEU A 139 -8.20 -6.24 2.78
CA LEU A 139 -9.25 -5.87 3.71
C LEU A 139 -10.39 -6.90 3.62
N PRO A 140 -10.88 -7.47 4.74
CA PRO A 140 -12.03 -8.38 4.71
C PRO A 140 -13.28 -7.63 4.21
N ASP A 141 -14.13 -8.34 3.46
CA ASP A 141 -15.46 -7.85 3.05
C ASP A 141 -16.34 -7.67 4.30
N GLU A 142 -16.91 -6.47 4.47
CA GLU A 142 -17.91 -6.17 5.52
C GLU A 142 -19.20 -6.98 5.34
#